data_AF-A0A432YQL8-F1
#
_entry.id   AF-A0A432YQL8-F1
#
_cell.length_a   1.000
_cell.length_b   1.000
_cell.length_c   1.000
_cell.angle_alpha   90.00
_cell.angle_beta   90.00
_cell.angle_gamma   90.00
#
_symmetry.space_group_name_H-M   'P 1'
#
loop_
_entity.id
_entity.type
_entity.pdbx_description
1 polymer ?
#
loop_
_entity_poly.entity_id
_entity_poly.type
_entity_poly.pdbx_seq_one_letter_code
_entity_poly.pdbx_strand_id
1 'polypeptide(L)'
;MTTKKVLLLIAAGLFSSSLYAQELSGEFIGDIYSANGTIGNSSATSVKVNFTYDTSIPLTGSPTTGFTYGGNLIRVTYEFFDAQGNPVNFGLPTPYELPPLAQPDNLHGSFETDNETYSFNTLSYTLNGEYFRAYFNIQANVRSSIFSQLTAFPLFQEILNEPDAYESTLIINNGAGFTESWVYVGVHTLRYIDLIQDADGDGVADTLDACADSLLDPNVMFGPIDSGVSNYVDVTGCSIMDHYAACEAEEAEEPTSPWGWIQPVYSGPTYCEKQVSYNLVADGVIDHTESRMLRRALYQSHQ
;
A
#
# COMPACT_ATOMS: atom_id res chain seq x y z
N MET A 1 28.89 6.38 52.88
CA MET A 1 28.11 7.50 52.33
C MET A 1 28.40 7.57 50.85
N THR A 2 27.58 6.91 50.03
CA THR A 2 27.92 6.68 48.63
C THR A 2 26.70 6.97 47.78
N THR A 3 26.71 8.18 47.25
CA THR A 3 25.83 8.74 46.23
C THR A 3 25.82 7.82 45.01
N LYS A 4 24.67 7.25 44.67
CA LYS A 4 24.47 6.65 43.35
C LYS A 4 23.45 7.46 42.56
N LYS A 5 24.01 8.25 41.65
CA LYS A 5 23.35 8.88 40.50
C LYS A 5 22.64 7.77 39.71
N VAL A 6 21.34 7.90 39.49
CA VAL A 6 20.66 7.10 38.46
C VAL A 6 20.68 7.94 37.19
N LEU A 7 21.56 7.51 36.29
CA LEU A 7 21.74 7.96 34.93
C LEU A 7 20.51 7.50 34.13
N LEU A 8 19.77 8.43 33.56
CA LEU A 8 18.69 8.14 32.62
C LEU A 8 19.33 7.67 31.31
N LEU A 9 19.42 6.36 31.09
CA LEU A 9 19.74 5.80 29.78
C LEU A 9 18.51 5.99 28.90
N ILE A 10 18.59 6.95 27.98
CA ILE A 10 17.67 7.04 26.85
C ILE A 10 18.01 5.84 25.95
N ALA A 11 17.22 4.77 26.07
CA ALA A 11 17.25 3.68 25.10
C ALA A 11 16.63 4.22 23.82
N ALA A 12 17.49 4.63 22.89
CA ALA A 12 17.10 4.85 21.51
C ALA A 12 16.62 3.52 20.94
N GLY A 13 15.31 3.28 21.01
CA GLY A 13 14.65 2.22 20.27
C GLY A 13 14.81 2.50 18.79
N LEU A 14 15.72 1.77 18.15
CA LEU A 14 15.77 1.67 16.70
C LEU A 14 14.52 0.89 16.28
N PHE A 15 13.44 1.61 15.98
CA PHE A 15 12.28 1.05 15.30
C PHE A 15 12.75 0.63 13.91
N SER A 16 12.95 -0.67 13.70
CA SER A 16 13.06 -1.25 12.38
C SER A 16 11.66 -1.32 11.79
N SER A 17 11.27 -0.28 11.04
CA SER A 17 10.12 -0.35 10.16
C SER A 17 10.37 -1.46 9.14
N SER A 18 9.75 -2.62 9.34
CA SER A 18 9.64 -3.64 8.29
C SER A 18 8.76 -3.07 7.18
N LEU A 19 9.41 -2.44 6.20
CA LEU A 19 8.83 -2.06 4.92
C LEU A 19 8.49 -3.35 4.17
N TYR A 20 7.29 -3.88 4.35
CA TYR A 20 6.74 -4.83 3.40
C TYR A 20 6.53 -4.11 2.06
N ALA A 21 6.75 -4.83 0.96
CA ALA A 21 6.43 -4.39 -0.40
C ALA A 21 4.96 -4.01 -0.48
N GLN A 22 4.66 -2.71 -0.37
CA GLN A 22 3.35 -2.17 -0.63
C GLN A 22 3.24 -2.01 -2.15
N GLU A 23 2.43 -2.85 -2.79
CA GLU A 23 2.13 -2.67 -4.20
C GLU A 23 1.08 -1.56 -4.37
N LEU A 24 1.33 -0.63 -5.29
CA LEU A 24 0.39 0.42 -5.66
C LEU A 24 0.00 0.22 -7.12
N SER A 25 -1.24 -0.20 -7.35
CA SER A 25 -1.78 -0.37 -8.71
C SER A 25 -2.62 0.85 -9.09
N GLY A 26 -2.33 1.41 -10.25
CA GLY A 26 -3.15 2.47 -10.85
C GLY A 26 -3.44 2.23 -12.31
N GLU A 27 -4.39 2.99 -12.82
CA GLU A 27 -4.71 3.06 -14.24
C GLU A 27 -4.84 4.49 -14.71
N PHE A 28 -4.53 4.69 -15.99
CA PHE A 28 -4.99 5.86 -16.72
C PHE A 28 -5.71 5.47 -18.01
N ILE A 29 -6.71 6.26 -18.37
CA ILE A 29 -7.49 6.14 -19.60
C ILE A 29 -7.44 7.49 -20.31
N GLY A 30 -7.24 7.46 -21.62
CA GLY A 30 -7.25 8.67 -22.43
C GLY A 30 -7.46 8.43 -23.91
N ASP A 31 -7.71 9.54 -24.60
CA ASP A 31 -7.92 9.59 -26.04
C ASP A 31 -6.59 9.73 -26.78
N ILE A 32 -6.41 8.95 -27.84
CA ILE A 32 -5.21 9.00 -28.68
C ILE A 32 -5.38 10.15 -29.67
N TYR A 33 -4.57 11.19 -29.51
CA TYR A 33 -4.56 12.32 -30.44
C TYR A 33 -3.44 12.22 -31.50
N SER A 34 -2.44 11.37 -31.27
CA SER A 34 -1.37 11.08 -32.23
C SER A 34 -0.74 9.73 -31.94
N ALA A 35 -0.35 8.99 -32.98
CA ALA A 35 0.40 7.76 -32.85
C ALA A 35 1.35 7.55 -34.03
N ASN A 36 2.46 6.86 -33.79
CA ASN A 36 3.45 6.47 -34.79
C ASN A 36 3.78 4.97 -34.67
N GLY A 37 4.54 4.45 -35.63
CA GLY A 37 4.94 3.04 -35.66
C GLY A 37 3.75 2.12 -35.99
N THR A 38 3.64 0.99 -35.30
CA THR A 38 2.58 -0.01 -35.54
C THR A 38 1.17 0.55 -35.32
N ILE A 39 1.03 1.58 -34.47
CA ILE A 39 -0.26 2.15 -34.07
C ILE A 39 -0.68 3.35 -34.95
N GLY A 40 0.25 3.98 -35.67
CA GLY A 40 0.01 5.29 -36.32
C GLY A 40 -1.03 5.33 -37.45
N ASN A 41 -1.39 4.18 -38.03
CA ASN A 41 -2.45 4.06 -39.05
C ASN A 41 -3.67 3.28 -38.56
N SER A 42 -3.85 3.17 -37.25
CA SER A 42 -4.86 2.32 -36.66
C SER A 42 -6.23 3.00 -36.54
N SER A 43 -7.26 2.19 -36.26
CA SER A 43 -8.58 2.66 -35.84
C SER A 43 -8.68 2.93 -34.34
N ALA A 44 -7.59 2.80 -33.58
CA ALA A 44 -7.62 3.02 -32.14
C ALA A 44 -7.78 4.52 -31.86
N THR A 45 -8.74 4.83 -31.01
CA THR A 45 -9.05 6.20 -30.58
C THR A 45 -8.79 6.43 -29.11
N SER A 46 -8.65 5.37 -28.30
CA SER A 46 -8.34 5.49 -26.87
C SER A 46 -7.47 4.33 -26.39
N VAL A 47 -6.88 4.51 -25.21
CA VAL A 47 -6.03 3.52 -24.54
C VAL A 47 -6.31 3.52 -23.04
N LYS A 48 -6.29 2.32 -22.45
CA LYS A 48 -6.22 2.08 -21.00
C LYS A 48 -4.84 1.54 -20.68
N VAL A 49 -4.16 2.11 -19.70
CA VAL A 49 -2.88 1.63 -19.20
C VAL A 49 -3.01 1.36 -17.71
N ASN A 50 -2.73 0.14 -17.27
CA ASN A 50 -2.58 -0.18 -15.86
C ASN A 50 -1.10 -0.32 -15.53
N PHE A 51 -0.70 0.16 -14.36
CA PHE A 51 0.65 0.09 -13.86
C PHE A 51 0.62 -0.37 -12.40
N THR A 52 1.65 -1.11 -11.99
CA THR A 52 1.85 -1.48 -10.59
C THR A 52 3.26 -1.09 -10.18
N TYR A 53 3.35 -0.38 -9.06
CA TYR A 53 4.61 -0.05 -8.41
C TYR A 53 4.83 -0.90 -7.17
N ASP A 54 6.07 -1.31 -6.91
CA ASP A 54 6.55 -1.66 -5.59
C ASP A 54 6.99 -0.38 -4.87
N THR A 55 6.20 0.06 -3.90
CA THR A 55 6.44 1.29 -3.14
C THR A 55 7.38 1.09 -1.95
N SER A 56 7.83 -0.15 -1.67
CA SER A 56 8.88 -0.40 -0.68
C SER A 56 10.29 -0.08 -1.19
N ILE A 57 10.45 0.07 -2.50
CA ILE A 57 11.72 0.41 -3.11
C ILE A 57 12.20 1.77 -2.58
N PRO A 58 13.38 1.84 -1.95
CA PRO A 58 13.87 3.09 -1.39
C PRO A 58 14.22 4.07 -2.51
N LEU A 59 14.10 5.35 -2.18
CA LEU A 59 14.53 6.43 -3.05
C LEU A 59 16.02 6.28 -3.41
N THR A 60 16.31 6.16 -4.70
CA THR A 60 17.68 6.01 -5.23
C THR A 60 18.36 7.35 -5.48
N GLY A 61 17.56 8.40 -5.68
CA GLY A 61 18.03 9.77 -5.81
C GLY A 61 16.91 10.75 -5.50
N SER A 62 17.26 11.82 -4.79
CA SER A 62 16.46 13.04 -4.72
C SER A 62 17.28 14.12 -5.43
N PRO A 63 17.14 14.31 -6.75
CA PRO A 63 17.57 15.57 -7.33
C PRO A 63 16.86 16.71 -6.59
N THR A 64 17.40 17.92 -6.65
CA THR A 64 16.81 19.13 -6.05
C THR A 64 15.34 19.39 -6.45
N THR A 65 14.79 18.62 -7.40
CA THR A 65 13.53 18.85 -8.11
C THR A 65 12.65 17.59 -8.25
N GLY A 66 12.94 16.47 -7.56
CA GLY A 66 12.12 15.27 -7.69
C GLY A 66 12.54 14.02 -6.90
N PHE A 67 11.86 12.92 -7.18
CA PHE A 67 12.06 11.60 -6.57
C PHE A 67 12.34 10.54 -7.65
N THR A 68 13.42 9.77 -7.50
CA THR A 68 13.75 8.67 -8.42
C THR A 68 13.86 7.34 -7.70
N TYR A 69 13.13 6.34 -8.17
CA TYR A 69 13.12 4.98 -7.64
C TYR A 69 13.63 4.01 -8.72
N GLY A 70 14.65 3.23 -8.41
CA GLY A 70 15.16 2.20 -9.32
C GLY A 70 14.49 0.86 -9.04
N GLY A 71 13.75 0.32 -10.01
CA GLY A 71 13.07 -0.98 -9.87
C GLY A 71 11.65 -0.92 -9.32
N ASN A 72 11.08 0.27 -9.07
CA ASN A 72 9.73 0.37 -8.49
C ASN A 72 8.63 -0.04 -9.48
N LEU A 73 8.76 0.25 -10.78
CA LEU A 73 7.74 -0.15 -11.76
C LEU A 73 7.89 -1.65 -12.09
N ILE A 74 7.01 -2.48 -11.54
CA ILE A 74 7.09 -3.94 -11.65
C ILE A 74 6.21 -4.50 -12.77
N ARG A 75 5.13 -3.80 -13.13
CA ARG A 75 4.17 -4.25 -14.14
C ARG A 75 3.54 -3.09 -14.90
N VAL A 76 3.39 -3.25 -16.21
CA VAL A 76 2.60 -2.37 -17.08
C VAL A 76 1.75 -3.23 -18.02
N THR A 77 0.46 -2.95 -18.09
CA THR A 77 -0.44 -3.51 -19.11
C THR A 77 -1.11 -2.38 -19.87
N TYR A 78 -1.44 -2.61 -21.13
CA TYR A 78 -2.21 -1.66 -21.91
C TYR A 78 -3.21 -2.37 -22.82
N GLU A 79 -4.33 -1.69 -23.09
CA GLU A 79 -5.40 -2.11 -23.98
C GLU A 79 -5.81 -0.91 -24.84
N PHE A 80 -5.91 -1.11 -26.15
CA PHE A 80 -6.33 -0.08 -27.10
C PHE A 80 -7.77 -0.32 -27.53
N PHE A 81 -8.51 0.75 -27.80
CA PHE A 81 -9.91 0.66 -28.20
C PHE A 81 -10.21 1.52 -29.43
N ASP A 82 -11.12 1.06 -30.28
CA ASP A 82 -11.65 1.83 -31.40
C ASP A 82 -12.73 2.85 -30.96
N ALA A 83 -13.24 3.64 -31.92
CA ALA A 83 -14.27 4.64 -31.66
C ALA A 83 -15.62 4.07 -31.18
N GLN A 84 -15.81 2.75 -31.26
CA GLN A 84 -16.98 2.05 -30.75
C GLN A 84 -16.71 1.38 -29.38
N GLY A 85 -15.49 1.52 -28.85
CA GLY A 85 -15.05 0.90 -27.60
C GLY A 85 -14.64 -0.57 -27.73
N ASN A 86 -14.47 -1.10 -28.95
CA ASN A 86 -13.99 -2.47 -29.12
C ASN A 86 -12.46 -2.53 -28.98
N PRO A 87 -11.91 -3.58 -28.35
CA PRO A 87 -10.47 -3.72 -28.23
C PRO A 87 -9.81 -3.91 -29.60
N VAL A 88 -8.71 -3.18 -29.83
CA VAL A 88 -7.87 -3.27 -31.03
C VAL A 88 -6.56 -3.94 -30.67
N ASN A 89 -6.26 -5.08 -31.30
CA ASN A 89 -5.03 -5.83 -31.05
C ASN A 89 -3.96 -5.50 -32.10
N PHE A 90 -2.85 -4.92 -31.63
CA PHE A 90 -1.69 -4.59 -32.47
C PHE A 90 -0.59 -5.66 -32.48
N GLY A 91 -0.76 -6.77 -31.75
CA GLY A 91 0.28 -7.77 -31.56
C GLY A 91 1.46 -7.26 -30.73
N LEU A 92 1.25 -6.20 -29.94
CA LEU A 92 2.26 -5.68 -29.02
C LEU A 92 2.24 -6.51 -27.71
N PRO A 93 3.39 -6.76 -27.07
CA PRO A 93 3.46 -7.64 -25.92
C PRO A 93 2.85 -6.97 -24.68
N THR A 94 1.90 -7.64 -24.04
CA THR A 94 1.28 -7.19 -22.79
C THR A 94 0.87 -8.45 -21.99
N PRO A 95 1.10 -8.54 -20.67
CA PRO A 95 1.76 -7.55 -19.81
C PRO A 95 3.25 -7.36 -20.11
N TYR A 96 3.76 -6.18 -19.79
CA TYR A 96 5.19 -5.96 -19.54
C TYR A 96 5.47 -6.17 -18.06
N GLU A 97 6.15 -7.27 -17.78
CA GLU A 97 6.73 -7.65 -16.50
C GLU A 97 8.12 -8.17 -16.78
N LEU A 98 9.05 -8.06 -15.83
CA LEU A 98 10.41 -8.57 -16.00
C LEU A 98 10.38 -10.12 -16.02
N PRO A 99 10.67 -10.79 -17.16
CA PRO A 99 10.70 -12.24 -17.18
C PRO A 99 11.82 -12.79 -16.29
N PRO A 100 11.67 -13.99 -15.67
CA PRO A 100 12.67 -14.56 -14.75
C PRO A 100 14.10 -14.70 -15.30
N LEU A 101 14.26 -14.70 -16.63
CA LEU A 101 15.55 -14.86 -17.32
C LEU A 101 16.01 -13.58 -18.04
N ALA A 102 15.22 -12.51 -18.00
CA ALA A 102 15.58 -11.28 -18.67
C ALA A 102 16.59 -10.49 -17.85
N GLN A 103 17.45 -9.74 -18.55
CA GLN A 103 18.34 -8.78 -17.91
C GLN A 103 17.61 -7.43 -17.86
N PRO A 104 17.38 -6.85 -16.67
CA PRO A 104 16.78 -5.52 -16.58
C PRO A 104 17.76 -4.49 -17.13
N ASP A 105 17.31 -3.68 -18.10
CA ASP A 105 18.13 -2.61 -18.68
C ASP A 105 17.87 -1.29 -17.96
N ASN A 106 16.59 -0.99 -17.76
CA ASN A 106 16.16 0.23 -17.08
C ASN A 106 14.80 0.01 -16.44
N LEU A 107 14.76 0.07 -15.12
CA LEU A 107 13.56 0.01 -14.31
C LEU A 107 13.58 1.27 -13.46
N HIS A 108 12.81 2.30 -13.80
CA HIS A 108 12.71 3.46 -12.92
C HIS A 108 11.41 4.23 -13.07
N GLY A 109 10.98 4.77 -11.94
CA GLY A 109 9.99 5.84 -11.82
C GLY A 109 10.69 7.11 -11.35
N SER A 110 10.54 8.21 -12.09
CA SER A 110 10.97 9.55 -11.68
C SER A 110 9.75 10.45 -11.56
N PHE A 111 9.67 11.23 -10.49
CA PHE A 111 8.55 12.09 -10.18
C PHE A 111 9.10 13.49 -9.88
N GLU A 112 8.93 14.42 -10.81
CA GLU A 112 9.47 15.77 -10.68
C GLU A 112 8.43 16.79 -10.28
N THR A 113 8.87 17.76 -9.48
CA THR A 113 8.02 18.73 -8.79
C THR A 113 8.22 20.17 -9.27
N ASP A 114 9.23 20.44 -10.10
CA ASP A 114 9.59 21.80 -10.53
C ASP A 114 8.87 22.21 -11.82
N ASN A 115 8.05 23.28 -11.74
CA ASN A 115 7.33 24.02 -12.82
C ASN A 115 6.47 23.23 -13.83
N GLU A 116 6.72 21.95 -14.04
CA GLU A 116 5.99 21.01 -14.88
C GLU A 116 5.96 19.70 -14.09
N THR A 117 4.93 19.48 -13.27
CA THR A 117 4.85 18.26 -12.45
C THR A 117 4.68 17.06 -13.38
N TYR A 118 5.71 16.22 -13.48
CA TYR A 118 5.71 15.09 -14.39
C TYR A 118 6.10 13.80 -13.69
N SER A 119 5.60 12.69 -14.21
CA SER A 119 6.07 11.35 -13.87
C SER A 119 6.67 10.72 -15.11
N PHE A 120 7.83 10.09 -14.96
CA PHE A 120 8.52 9.31 -15.98
C PHE A 120 8.57 7.88 -15.46
N ASN A 121 8.12 6.90 -16.24
CA ASN A 121 8.07 5.51 -15.81
C ASN A 121 8.56 4.61 -16.95
N THR A 122 9.57 3.79 -16.68
CA THR A 122 10.11 2.85 -17.68
C THR A 122 10.33 1.47 -17.06
N LEU A 123 9.92 0.46 -17.82
CA LEU A 123 10.23 -0.95 -17.61
C LEU A 123 10.84 -1.47 -18.91
N SER A 124 12.15 -1.70 -18.92
CA SER A 124 12.84 -2.29 -20.07
C SER A 124 13.80 -3.40 -19.69
N TYR A 125 13.88 -4.39 -20.56
CA TYR A 125 14.72 -5.57 -20.40
C TYR A 125 15.16 -6.14 -21.74
N THR A 126 16.25 -6.90 -21.72
CA THR A 126 16.72 -7.67 -22.87
C THR A 126 16.48 -9.15 -22.63
N LEU A 127 15.87 -9.82 -23.61
CA LEU A 127 15.62 -11.27 -23.61
C LEU A 127 16.06 -11.86 -24.96
N ASN A 128 16.94 -12.86 -24.94
CA ASN A 128 17.47 -13.51 -26.16
C ASN A 128 18.10 -12.55 -27.19
N GLY A 129 18.65 -11.42 -26.73
CA GLY A 129 19.25 -10.39 -27.60
C GLY A 129 18.25 -9.41 -28.20
N GLU A 130 16.97 -9.51 -27.86
CA GLU A 130 15.92 -8.56 -28.23
C GLU A 130 15.60 -7.62 -27.07
N TYR A 131 15.41 -6.33 -27.39
CA TYR A 131 15.18 -5.26 -26.41
C TYR A 131 13.69 -4.95 -26.29
N PHE A 132 13.15 -5.09 -25.07
CA PHE A 132 11.76 -4.83 -24.76
C PHE A 132 11.67 -3.59 -23.87
N ARG A 133 10.71 -2.71 -24.16
CA ARG A 133 10.46 -1.50 -23.36
C ARG A 133 8.98 -1.18 -23.32
N ALA A 134 8.47 -0.96 -22.12
CA ALA A 134 7.28 -0.18 -21.86
C ALA A 134 7.71 1.10 -21.15
N TYR A 135 7.29 2.23 -21.70
CA TYR A 135 7.56 3.53 -21.14
C TYR A 135 6.28 4.36 -21.17
N PHE A 136 5.98 5.04 -20.07
CA PHE A 136 4.97 6.07 -20.07
C PHE A 136 5.41 7.27 -19.24
N ASN A 137 4.99 8.46 -19.63
CA ASN A 137 5.00 9.62 -18.76
C ASN A 137 3.59 10.14 -18.54
N ILE A 138 3.38 10.91 -17.46
CA ILE A 138 2.15 11.66 -17.24
C ILE A 138 2.57 13.07 -16.86
N GLN A 139 1.97 14.08 -17.48
CA GLN A 139 2.25 15.50 -17.23
C GLN A 139 0.95 16.31 -17.16
N ALA A 140 0.94 17.37 -16.34
CA ALA A 140 -0.22 18.27 -16.28
C ALA A 140 -0.26 19.25 -17.45
N ASN A 141 -1.43 19.41 -18.06
CA ASN A 141 -1.62 20.37 -19.16
C ASN A 141 -1.82 21.81 -18.63
N VAL A 142 -2.56 21.94 -17.51
CA VAL A 142 -3.06 23.24 -17.01
C VAL A 142 -2.54 23.57 -15.59
N ARG A 143 -1.21 23.59 -15.41
CA ARG A 143 -0.51 24.13 -14.21
C ARG A 143 -0.93 23.63 -12.82
N SER A 144 -1.63 22.52 -12.69
CA SER A 144 -1.77 21.80 -11.43
C SER A 144 -0.66 20.76 -11.27
N SER A 145 -0.36 20.39 -10.02
CA SER A 145 0.45 19.20 -9.74
C SER A 145 -0.32 17.96 -10.22
N ILE A 146 0.36 16.98 -10.82
CA ILE A 146 -0.23 15.65 -11.03
C ILE A 146 -0.23 14.81 -9.75
N PHE A 147 0.35 15.31 -8.66
CA PHE A 147 0.43 14.64 -7.37
C PHE A 147 -0.50 15.29 -6.35
N SER A 148 -1.29 14.47 -5.67
CA SER A 148 -2.11 14.86 -4.50
C SER A 148 -1.27 14.94 -3.24
N GLN A 149 -0.22 14.11 -3.12
CA GLN A 149 0.68 14.06 -1.98
C GLN A 149 2.13 13.84 -2.42
N LEU A 150 3.03 14.64 -1.86
CA LEU A 150 4.48 14.50 -2.02
C LEU A 150 5.06 13.84 -0.77
N THR A 151 4.82 12.54 -0.62
CA THR A 151 5.36 11.71 0.48
C THR A 151 6.65 11.02 0.04
N ALA A 152 7.08 9.99 0.79
CA ALA A 152 8.17 9.10 0.40
C ALA A 152 7.88 8.27 -0.87
N PHE A 153 6.62 8.22 -1.34
CA PHE A 153 6.25 7.73 -2.67
C PHE A 153 5.12 8.63 -3.22
N PRO A 154 5.37 9.48 -4.23
CA PRO A 154 4.38 10.43 -4.71
C PRO A 154 3.08 9.76 -5.16
N LEU A 155 1.96 10.28 -4.66
CA LEU A 155 0.64 9.81 -5.07
C LEU A 155 0.08 10.76 -6.12
N PHE A 156 -0.34 10.21 -7.25
CA PHE A 156 -1.13 10.90 -8.26
C PHE A 156 -2.38 11.55 -7.65
N GLN A 157 -2.74 12.71 -8.20
CA GLN A 157 -4.07 13.27 -8.05
C GLN A 157 -4.99 12.52 -9.00
N GLU A 158 -5.99 11.87 -8.43
CA GLU A 158 -6.99 11.17 -9.23
C GLU A 158 -7.85 12.17 -10.00
N ILE A 159 -8.15 11.84 -11.25
CA ILE A 159 -9.09 12.57 -12.11
C ILE A 159 -10.06 11.58 -12.71
N LEU A 160 -11.32 11.98 -12.81
CA LEU A 160 -12.40 11.13 -13.33
C LEU A 160 -13.17 11.88 -14.41
N ASN A 161 -13.01 11.43 -15.66
CA ASN A 161 -13.64 12.02 -16.85
C ASN A 161 -13.36 13.52 -17.02
N GLU A 162 -12.12 13.95 -16.77
CA GLU A 162 -11.69 15.34 -16.98
C GLU A 162 -10.91 15.46 -18.30
N PRO A 163 -11.54 15.89 -19.41
CA PRO A 163 -10.89 15.89 -20.72
C PRO A 163 -9.63 16.75 -20.72
N ASP A 164 -8.55 16.23 -21.30
CA ASP A 164 -7.26 16.91 -21.46
C ASP A 164 -6.64 17.44 -20.15
N ALA A 165 -7.04 16.89 -19.01
CA ALA A 165 -6.47 17.28 -17.71
C ALA A 165 -4.97 16.98 -17.67
N TYR A 166 -4.59 15.78 -18.11
CA TYR A 166 -3.20 15.34 -18.23
C TYR A 166 -2.87 14.89 -19.65
N GLU A 167 -1.59 14.90 -19.97
CA GLU A 167 -1.06 14.30 -21.20
C GLU A 167 -0.14 13.15 -20.84
N SER A 168 -0.12 12.12 -21.70
CA SER A 168 0.78 10.98 -21.58
C SER A 168 1.39 10.61 -22.91
N THR A 169 2.67 10.26 -22.91
CA THR A 169 3.35 9.58 -24.00
C THR A 169 3.59 8.14 -23.58
N LEU A 170 3.04 7.19 -24.32
CA LEU A 170 3.28 5.75 -24.17
C LEU A 170 4.19 5.28 -25.31
N ILE A 171 5.35 4.69 -24.96
CA ILE A 171 6.29 4.11 -25.91
C ILE A 171 6.38 2.61 -25.63
N ILE A 172 6.14 1.81 -26.67
CA ILE A 172 6.15 0.35 -26.61
C ILE A 172 7.15 -0.19 -27.64
N ASN A 173 8.04 -1.07 -27.19
CA ASN A 173 9.01 -1.77 -28.04
C ASN A 173 8.91 -3.28 -27.84
N ASN A 174 8.65 -4.02 -28.93
CA ASN A 174 8.35 -5.45 -28.92
C ASN A 174 9.55 -6.37 -29.21
N GLY A 175 10.80 -5.89 -29.08
CA GLY A 175 12.00 -6.72 -29.30
C GLY A 175 12.41 -6.87 -30.77
N ALA A 176 11.44 -6.96 -31.69
CA ALA A 176 11.68 -7.17 -33.11
C ALA A 176 12.19 -5.90 -33.82
N GLY A 177 13.51 -5.79 -33.97
CA GLY A 177 14.13 -4.78 -34.83
C GLY A 177 14.01 -3.34 -34.33
N PHE A 178 13.88 -3.14 -33.02
CA PHE A 178 13.77 -1.82 -32.38
C PHE A 178 12.64 -0.94 -32.92
N THR A 179 11.54 -1.53 -33.38
CA THR A 179 10.39 -0.75 -33.84
C THR A 179 9.60 -0.24 -32.64
N GLU A 180 9.79 1.04 -32.32
CA GLU A 180 9.01 1.70 -31.27
C GLU A 180 7.65 2.17 -31.81
N SER A 181 6.60 1.88 -31.07
CA SER A 181 5.30 2.51 -31.25
C SER A 181 5.14 3.61 -30.23
N TRP A 182 4.92 4.83 -30.72
CA TRP A 182 4.73 6.02 -29.88
C TRP A 182 3.26 6.39 -29.92
N VAL A 183 2.64 6.58 -28.76
CA VAL A 183 1.24 6.95 -28.62
C VAL A 183 1.16 8.16 -27.71
N TYR A 184 0.52 9.21 -28.19
CA TYR A 184 0.27 10.43 -27.44
C TYR A 184 -1.20 10.48 -27.05
N VAL A 185 -1.43 10.66 -25.76
CA VAL A 185 -2.71 10.41 -25.10
C VAL A 185 -3.13 11.65 -24.32
N GLY A 186 -4.35 12.13 -24.54
CA GLY A 186 -5.05 13.08 -23.68
C GLY A 186 -5.72 12.30 -22.55
N VAL A 187 -5.10 12.27 -21.38
CA VAL A 187 -5.56 11.47 -20.24
C VAL A 187 -6.72 12.19 -19.56
N HIS A 188 -7.88 11.53 -19.56
CA HIS A 188 -9.09 12.03 -18.93
C HIS A 188 -9.48 11.24 -17.67
N THR A 189 -8.80 10.14 -17.37
CA THR A 189 -9.00 9.37 -16.15
C THR A 189 -7.65 8.88 -15.67
N LEU A 190 -7.35 9.10 -14.39
CA LEU A 190 -6.20 8.58 -13.68
C LEU A 190 -6.70 8.25 -12.28
N ARG A 191 -6.57 6.99 -11.88
CA ARG A 191 -7.04 6.53 -10.58
C ARG A 191 -6.23 5.34 -10.12
N TYR A 192 -6.32 5.03 -8.84
CA TYR A 192 -5.80 3.77 -8.32
C TYR A 192 -6.84 2.65 -8.50
N ILE A 193 -6.38 1.46 -8.91
CA ILE A 193 -7.23 0.27 -9.05
C ILE A 193 -7.24 -0.50 -7.74
N ASP A 194 -6.06 -0.69 -7.16
CA ASP A 194 -5.87 -1.28 -5.84
C ASP A 194 -5.22 -0.20 -4.96
N LEU A 195 -6.05 0.71 -4.45
CA LEU A 195 -5.79 1.33 -3.16
C LEU A 195 -6.10 0.23 -2.15
N ILE A 196 -5.17 -0.08 -1.26
CA ILE A 196 -5.43 -0.85 -0.05
C ILE A 196 -6.69 -0.24 0.63
N GLN A 197 -7.86 -0.89 0.49
CA GLN A 197 -9.06 -0.53 1.24
C GLN A 197 -8.80 -0.91 2.68
N ASP A 198 -9.08 0.01 3.59
CA ASP A 198 -8.88 -0.05 5.03
C ASP A 198 -10.16 0.57 5.60
N ALA A 199 -11.20 -0.28 5.71
CA ALA A 199 -12.59 0.13 5.87
C ALA A 199 -12.89 0.68 7.26
N ASP A 200 -12.18 0.19 8.27
CA ASP A 200 -12.27 0.64 9.64
C ASP A 200 -11.23 1.72 9.98
N GLY A 201 -10.24 1.94 9.12
CA GLY A 201 -9.25 3.02 9.25
C GLY A 201 -8.16 2.68 10.27
N ASP A 202 -7.90 1.39 10.47
CA ASP A 202 -6.93 0.87 11.41
C ASP A 202 -5.47 0.89 10.87
N GLY A 203 -5.33 1.13 9.56
CA GLY A 203 -4.05 1.20 8.85
C GLY A 203 -3.65 -0.09 8.13
N VAL A 204 -4.51 -1.11 8.10
CA VAL A 204 -4.29 -2.41 7.45
C VAL A 204 -5.32 -2.64 6.35
N ALA A 205 -4.90 -3.30 5.26
CA ALA A 205 -5.80 -3.57 4.15
C ALA A 205 -6.88 -4.57 4.56
N ASP A 206 -8.16 -4.35 4.24
CA ASP A 206 -9.28 -5.29 4.44
C ASP A 206 -8.96 -6.72 3.96
N THR A 207 -8.10 -6.85 2.93
CA THR A 207 -7.68 -8.15 2.36
C THR A 207 -6.59 -8.87 3.17
N LEU A 208 -5.89 -8.15 4.03
CA LEU A 208 -4.82 -8.61 4.94
C LEU A 208 -5.21 -8.48 6.42
N ASP A 209 -6.31 -7.79 6.68
CA ASP A 209 -6.86 -7.52 7.99
C ASP A 209 -7.57 -8.76 8.54
N ALA A 210 -7.09 -9.20 9.70
CA ALA A 210 -7.65 -10.31 10.46
C ALA A 210 -8.84 -9.87 11.33
N CYS A 211 -9.00 -8.57 11.59
CA CYS A 211 -10.03 -7.96 12.41
C CYS A 211 -10.78 -6.86 11.63
N ALA A 212 -11.66 -7.29 10.72
CA ALA A 212 -12.45 -6.46 9.79
C ALA A 212 -13.28 -5.29 10.37
N ASP A 213 -13.34 -5.13 11.69
CA ASP A 213 -13.99 -4.02 12.39
C ASP A 213 -13.18 -3.74 13.68
N SER A 214 -11.95 -3.24 13.54
CA SER A 214 -11.07 -2.91 14.66
C SER A 214 -11.71 -1.93 15.64
N LEU A 215 -11.58 -2.21 16.93
CA LEU A 215 -12.01 -1.32 18.00
C LEU A 215 -11.00 -0.18 18.16
N LEU A 216 -11.25 0.99 17.56
CA LEU A 216 -10.27 2.11 17.48
C LEU A 216 -10.42 3.20 18.56
N ASP A 217 -10.99 2.89 19.72
CA ASP A 217 -11.00 3.84 20.83
C ASP A 217 -9.55 4.22 21.23
N PRO A 218 -9.24 5.49 21.58
CA PRO A 218 -7.86 5.93 21.78
C PRO A 218 -7.08 5.19 22.89
N ASN A 219 -7.80 4.69 23.89
CA ASN A 219 -7.25 3.92 25.01
C ASN A 219 -7.95 2.57 25.10
N VAL A 220 -7.25 1.57 25.64
CA VAL A 220 -7.83 0.25 25.89
C VAL A 220 -8.84 0.33 27.03
N MET A 221 -10.09 -0.01 26.72
CA MET A 221 -11.23 0.02 27.63
C MET A 221 -11.65 -1.40 28.04
N PHE A 222 -11.85 -1.62 29.33
CA PHE A 222 -12.48 -2.83 29.87
C PHE A 222 -13.83 -2.47 30.49
N GLY A 223 -14.90 -2.52 29.70
CA GLY A 223 -16.20 -1.99 30.07
C GLY A 223 -16.13 -0.48 30.39
N PRO A 224 -16.49 -0.02 31.61
CA PRO A 224 -16.38 1.39 31.98
C PRO A 224 -14.97 1.82 32.46
N ILE A 225 -14.00 0.90 32.52
CA ILE A 225 -12.65 1.16 33.07
C ILE A 225 -11.68 1.49 31.93
N ASP A 226 -11.17 2.73 31.91
CA ASP A 226 -10.04 3.13 31.07
C ASP A 226 -8.72 2.66 31.70
N SER A 227 -7.94 1.88 30.94
CA SER A 227 -6.65 1.38 31.39
C SER A 227 -5.55 2.45 31.47
N GLY A 228 -5.71 3.56 30.73
CA GLY A 228 -4.71 4.59 30.47
C GLY A 228 -3.60 4.16 29.52
N VAL A 229 -3.76 3.02 28.85
CA VAL A 229 -2.85 2.50 27.81
C VAL A 229 -3.46 2.81 26.45
N SER A 230 -2.68 3.37 25.53
CA SER A 230 -3.13 3.63 24.17
C SER A 230 -3.48 2.34 23.44
N ASN A 231 -4.53 2.37 22.64
CA ASN A 231 -5.00 1.20 21.91
C ASN A 231 -4.31 1.10 20.55
N TYR A 232 -3.22 0.34 20.49
CA TYR A 232 -2.44 0.15 19.27
C TYR A 232 -3.08 -0.90 18.36
N VAL A 233 -2.95 -0.72 17.04
CA VAL A 233 -3.23 -1.71 16.00
C VAL A 233 -1.95 -2.44 15.67
N ASP A 234 -2.00 -3.76 15.60
CA ASP A 234 -0.85 -4.60 15.26
C ASP A 234 -0.72 -4.84 13.74
N VAL A 235 0.24 -5.67 13.35
CA VAL A 235 0.52 -5.95 11.93
C VAL A 235 -0.55 -6.81 11.24
N THR A 236 -1.50 -7.36 12.00
CA THR A 236 -2.60 -8.17 11.48
C THR A 236 -3.88 -7.37 11.28
N GLY A 237 -3.88 -6.07 11.62
CA GLY A 237 -5.07 -5.24 11.57
C GLY A 237 -5.95 -5.38 12.80
N CYS A 238 -5.41 -5.85 13.92
CA CYS A 238 -6.18 -5.99 15.15
C CYS A 238 -5.68 -4.99 16.19
N SER A 239 -6.59 -4.22 16.79
CA SER A 239 -6.27 -3.42 17.97
C SER A 239 -6.04 -4.29 19.20
N ILE A 240 -5.39 -3.74 20.24
CA ILE A 240 -5.28 -4.41 21.54
C ILE A 240 -6.66 -4.79 22.08
N MET A 241 -7.67 -3.93 21.89
CA MET A 241 -9.03 -4.22 22.30
C MET A 241 -9.63 -5.40 21.53
N ASP A 242 -9.29 -5.58 20.25
CA ASP A 242 -9.75 -6.72 19.45
C ASP A 242 -9.17 -8.04 19.95
N HIS A 243 -7.90 -8.05 20.36
CA HIS A 243 -7.28 -9.22 21.00
C HIS A 243 -7.97 -9.64 22.29
N TYR A 244 -8.45 -8.68 23.07
CA TYR A 244 -9.23 -8.96 24.28
C TYR A 244 -10.67 -9.40 23.95
N ALA A 245 -11.31 -8.77 22.96
CA ALA A 245 -12.64 -9.14 22.51
C ALA A 245 -12.69 -10.57 21.94
N ALA A 246 -11.61 -11.02 21.29
CA ALA A 246 -11.47 -12.40 20.81
C ALA A 246 -11.57 -13.43 21.95
N CYS A 247 -11.10 -13.12 23.16
CA CYS A 247 -11.19 -14.01 24.31
C CYS A 247 -12.63 -14.19 24.83
N GLU A 248 -13.44 -13.14 24.81
CA GLU A 248 -14.85 -13.22 25.26
C GLU A 248 -15.66 -14.17 24.36
N ALA A 249 -15.33 -14.23 23.07
CA ALA A 249 -15.95 -15.15 22.13
C ALA A 249 -15.63 -16.62 22.44
N GLU A 250 -14.38 -16.94 22.82
CA GLU A 250 -13.96 -18.31 23.14
C GLU A 250 -14.66 -18.87 24.40
N GLU A 251 -14.90 -18.02 25.40
CA GLU A 251 -15.59 -18.42 26.64
C GLU A 251 -17.07 -18.70 26.47
N ALA A 252 -17.73 -18.00 25.54
CA ALA A 252 -19.12 -18.24 25.21
C ALA A 252 -19.34 -19.64 24.61
N GLU A 253 -18.29 -20.25 24.05
CA GLU A 253 -18.34 -21.56 23.38
C GLU A 253 -17.97 -22.74 24.29
N GLU A 254 -17.41 -22.53 25.48
CA GLU A 254 -17.07 -23.64 26.36
C GLU A 254 -18.32 -24.33 26.95
N PRO A 255 -18.45 -25.67 26.84
CA PRO A 255 -19.60 -26.40 27.35
C PRO A 255 -19.62 -26.31 28.88
N THR A 256 -20.60 -25.58 29.42
CA THR A 256 -20.87 -25.51 30.86
C THR A 256 -20.81 -26.90 31.49
N SER A 257 -19.82 -27.12 32.36
CA SER A 257 -19.59 -28.41 32.98
C SER A 257 -20.88 -28.91 33.65
N PRO A 258 -21.26 -30.20 33.51
CA PRO A 258 -22.47 -30.77 34.11
C PRO A 258 -22.55 -30.67 35.65
N TRP A 259 -21.45 -30.27 36.30
CA TRP A 259 -21.34 -30.09 37.74
C TRP A 259 -21.28 -28.61 38.20
N GLY A 260 -21.59 -27.66 37.31
CA GLY A 260 -21.44 -26.21 37.52
C GLY A 260 -22.28 -25.54 38.61
N TRP A 261 -23.11 -26.29 39.36
CA TRP A 261 -23.98 -25.74 40.41
C TRP A 261 -23.31 -25.63 41.80
N ILE A 262 -22.06 -26.08 41.98
CA ILE A 262 -21.37 -26.09 43.28
C ILE A 262 -20.10 -25.21 43.31
N GLN A 263 -19.57 -24.79 42.16
CA GLN A 263 -18.36 -23.95 42.14
C GLN A 263 -18.76 -22.47 42.25
N PRO A 264 -18.22 -21.70 43.20
CA PRO A 264 -18.38 -20.26 43.20
C PRO A 264 -17.83 -19.72 41.87
N VAL A 265 -18.65 -18.97 41.13
CA VAL A 265 -18.25 -18.30 39.89
C VAL A 265 -17.09 -17.39 40.24
N TYR A 266 -15.89 -17.76 39.76
CA TYR A 266 -14.70 -16.96 39.97
C TYR A 266 -14.85 -15.67 39.17
N SER A 267 -15.06 -14.54 39.85
CA SER A 267 -15.26 -13.21 39.25
C SER A 267 -13.93 -12.56 38.87
N GLY A 268 -13.10 -13.25 38.11
CA GLY A 268 -11.81 -12.71 37.70
C GLY A 268 -11.52 -12.97 36.23
N PRO A 269 -10.48 -12.31 35.70
CA PRO A 269 -10.13 -12.46 34.31
C PRO A 269 -9.79 -13.91 34.00
N THR A 270 -10.02 -14.31 32.77
CA THR A 270 -9.84 -15.69 32.34
C THR A 270 -8.40 -15.96 31.94
N TYR A 271 -8.13 -17.19 31.50
CA TYR A 271 -6.78 -17.53 31.07
C TYR A 271 -6.42 -16.81 29.77
N CYS A 272 -7.34 -16.75 28.80
CA CYS A 272 -7.13 -16.07 27.53
C CYS A 272 -6.79 -14.59 27.75
N GLU A 273 -7.64 -13.85 28.47
CA GLU A 273 -7.43 -12.41 28.73
C GLU A 273 -6.11 -12.14 29.45
N LYS A 274 -5.71 -13.02 30.39
CA LYS A 274 -4.40 -12.89 31.06
C LYS A 274 -3.25 -13.05 30.09
N GLN A 275 -3.37 -13.96 29.10
CA GLN A 275 -2.34 -14.23 28.11
C GLN A 275 -2.20 -13.12 27.07
N VAL A 276 -3.29 -12.42 26.71
CA VAL A 276 -3.25 -11.32 25.72
C VAL A 276 -2.16 -10.30 26.06
N SER A 277 -2.11 -9.79 27.29
CA SER A 277 -1.06 -8.83 27.70
C SER A 277 0.37 -9.37 27.69
N TYR A 278 0.56 -10.69 27.70
CA TYR A 278 1.88 -11.31 27.58
C TYR A 278 2.25 -11.55 26.12
N ASN A 279 1.30 -11.95 25.29
CA ASN A 279 1.46 -12.11 23.85
C ASN A 279 1.78 -10.76 23.21
N LEU A 280 1.00 -9.72 23.51
CA LEU A 280 1.26 -8.36 23.01
C LEU A 280 2.64 -7.82 23.44
N VAL A 281 3.13 -8.22 24.61
CA VAL A 281 4.51 -7.89 25.03
C VAL A 281 5.54 -8.71 24.26
N ALA A 282 5.27 -9.99 23.99
CA ALA A 282 6.15 -10.87 23.23
C ALA A 282 6.24 -10.44 21.76
N ASP A 283 5.13 -9.99 21.19
CA ASP A 283 4.99 -9.48 19.82
C ASP A 283 5.48 -8.02 19.71
N GLY A 284 5.74 -7.37 20.85
CA GLY A 284 6.30 -6.03 20.92
C GLY A 284 5.30 -4.91 20.66
N VAL A 285 4.00 -5.20 20.72
CA VAL A 285 2.90 -4.23 20.57
C VAL A 285 2.81 -3.30 21.79
N ILE A 286 3.08 -3.81 22.99
CA ILE A 286 3.10 -3.03 24.25
C ILE A 286 4.32 -3.34 25.10
N ASP A 287 4.64 -2.45 26.03
CA ASP A 287 5.70 -2.70 27.01
C ASP A 287 5.20 -3.39 28.30
N HIS A 288 6.14 -3.77 29.16
CA HIS A 288 5.81 -4.41 30.45
C HIS A 288 5.07 -3.49 31.44
N THR A 289 5.22 -2.17 31.31
CA THR A 289 4.52 -1.17 32.13
C THR A 289 3.07 -1.06 31.71
N GLU A 290 2.82 -0.93 30.42
CA GLU A 290 1.51 -0.96 29.79
C GLU A 290 0.82 -2.30 30.07
N SER A 291 1.50 -3.43 29.92
CA SER A 291 0.99 -4.76 30.31
C SER A 291 0.59 -4.85 31.80
N ARG A 292 1.30 -4.17 32.72
CA ARG A 292 0.87 -4.09 34.13
C ARG A 292 -0.37 -3.20 34.30
N MET A 293 -0.47 -2.12 33.54
CA MET A 293 -1.63 -1.22 33.56
C MET A 293 -2.87 -1.91 33.01
N LEU A 294 -2.75 -2.58 31.85
CA LEU A 294 -3.80 -3.41 31.24
C LEU A 294 -4.28 -4.48 32.22
N ARG A 295 -3.37 -5.28 32.79
CA ARG A 295 -3.76 -6.29 33.79
C ARG A 295 -4.44 -5.68 34.99
N ARG A 296 -3.96 -4.56 35.54
CA ARG A 296 -4.62 -3.90 36.67
C ARG A 296 -6.04 -3.46 36.34
N ALA A 297 -6.23 -2.83 35.17
CA ALA A 297 -7.54 -2.36 34.71
C ALA A 297 -8.49 -3.53 34.45
N LEU A 298 -8.00 -4.59 33.81
CA LEU A 298 -8.72 -5.85 33.63
C LEU A 298 -9.14 -6.43 34.99
N TYR A 299 -8.25 -6.61 35.95
CA TYR A 299 -8.65 -7.09 37.30
C TYR A 299 -9.63 -6.16 38.03
N GLN A 300 -9.72 -4.87 37.67
CA GLN A 300 -10.70 -3.94 38.21
C GLN A 300 -12.07 -4.07 37.54
N SER A 301 -12.14 -4.46 36.26
CA SER A 301 -13.42 -4.62 35.55
C SER A 301 -14.22 -5.83 36.00
N HIS A 302 -13.58 -6.87 36.57
CA HIS A 302 -14.26 -8.06 37.10
C HIS A 302 -14.65 -7.98 38.60
N GLN A 303 -14.43 -6.84 39.27
CA GLN A 303 -14.81 -6.61 40.67
C GLN A 303 -16.22 -6.02 40.80
#